data_AF-A0A532ULD2-F1
#
_entry.id   AF-A0A532ULD2-F1
#
_cell.length_a   1.000
_cell.length_b   1.000
_cell.length_c   1.000
_cell.angle_alpha   90.00
_cell.angle_beta   90.00
_cell.angle_gamma   90.00
#
_symmetry.space_group_name_H-M   'P 1'
#
loop_
_entity.id
_entity.type
_entity.pdbx_description
1 polymer ?
#
loop_
_entity_poly.entity_id
_entity_poly.type
_entity_poly.pdbx_seq_one_letter_code
_entity_poly.pdbx_strand_id
1 'polypeptide(L)'
;MDDKETEKTPIAVSKSFMAVGPTLHYSHKNVQTCWLLAMAAFGVSCLFWSKIVTGTFWSFDVQALTTPEFWGLSRPIPTGVSIFEYPWQILVLGLLMGILAIVPVLISQLMSFRYSVFFILQVFFLACLPKFAICLFVSCVAVACRPLRFRSRFIAIALCAVPQLLYWGYFGNVGDVEPIVWGFSYAPWIWAWLDAMIITGFVLGIGHFTRYRPGLTWIFTSLTLVVAVVVFELAIGFDELDYNFHVAKNNPEYATEFRDHSITEALDDIISDPATRKYLDESFYPADPIARRADLKKEIQEQLRHDRWPNWFIVPAELRYRQKKDDMLEQYNLFISKRPNSPRMPIALYYKAILKEYSPDTALLGQKEELHFYSDYAHEKARKIWWELCRDFANSPESVEARWRKAKHQACRGMFEEAEKLLAEARTMLATEQAKLLEAEPAPSGGLFSLFHRPGDSVMTIRKFSELQRRTEQLQLLISSENRTDEPESVERLAKFVTLNPHASDYAQRLDGLLEQTEDGDRLRDNILLAQAKLDADEQLRAEKLQELHKQLKQTDGGMLALYELGLLKISLWRRQGQANPELKKEYLDQARKTLTSFLESYSDSSYAGQVKKNLDGLPAE
;
A
#
# COMPACT_ATOMS: atom_id res chain seq x y z
N MET A 1 -76.60 56.10 -33.48
CA MET A 1 -75.66 55.00 -33.78
C MET A 1 -74.50 55.20 -32.84
N ASP A 2 -74.52 54.50 -31.72
CA ASP A 2 -73.49 54.56 -30.68
C ASP A 2 -72.75 53.22 -30.66
N ASP A 3 -71.55 53.19 -31.24
CA ASP A 3 -70.62 52.07 -31.13
C ASP A 3 -69.82 52.21 -29.83
N LYS A 4 -70.14 51.35 -28.86
CA LYS A 4 -69.33 51.13 -27.66
C LYS A 4 -68.18 50.19 -28.02
N GLU A 5 -66.99 50.76 -28.18
CA GLU A 5 -65.74 49.98 -28.15
C GLU A 5 -65.55 49.37 -26.76
N THR A 6 -65.67 48.06 -26.66
CA THR A 6 -65.29 47.29 -25.46
C THR A 6 -63.76 47.17 -25.39
N GLU A 7 -63.17 47.89 -24.45
CA GLU A 7 -61.78 47.84 -24.04
C GLU A 7 -61.41 46.41 -23.58
N LYS A 8 -60.65 45.67 -24.41
CA LYS A 8 -60.13 44.35 -24.06
C LYS A 8 -59.01 44.52 -23.03
N THR A 9 -59.29 44.21 -21.76
CA THR A 9 -58.26 44.06 -20.73
C THR A 9 -57.17 43.09 -21.20
N PRO A 10 -55.88 43.47 -21.17
CA PRO A 10 -54.79 42.61 -21.62
C PRO A 10 -54.74 41.37 -20.73
N ILE A 11 -54.78 40.18 -21.35
CA ILE A 11 -54.57 38.90 -20.69
C ILE A 11 -53.19 38.96 -20.04
N ALA A 12 -53.15 39.06 -18.72
CA ALA A 12 -51.92 39.05 -17.95
C ALA A 12 -51.23 37.69 -18.16
N VAL A 13 -50.31 37.62 -19.12
CA VAL A 13 -49.51 36.42 -19.37
C VAL A 13 -48.83 36.05 -18.06
N SER A 14 -49.23 34.90 -17.49
CA SER A 14 -48.69 34.39 -16.23
C SER A 14 -47.18 34.31 -16.37
N LYS A 15 -46.47 35.21 -15.72
CA LYS A 15 -45.04 35.32 -15.86
C LYS A 15 -44.41 33.98 -15.43
N SER A 16 -43.66 33.30 -16.30
CA SER A 16 -43.00 31.99 -16.02
C SER A 16 -42.38 31.88 -14.62
N PHE A 17 -42.56 30.76 -13.93
CA PHE A 17 -42.00 30.53 -12.58
C PHE A 17 -40.46 30.65 -12.55
N MET A 18 -39.79 30.21 -13.62
CA MET A 18 -38.35 30.32 -13.80
C MET A 18 -37.97 31.63 -14.48
N ALA A 19 -37.04 32.36 -13.87
CA ALA A 19 -36.60 33.65 -14.38
C ALA A 19 -35.45 33.52 -15.39
N VAL A 20 -35.53 34.27 -16.48
CA VAL A 20 -34.48 34.43 -17.49
C VAL A 20 -33.40 35.36 -16.94
N GLY A 21 -32.15 34.95 -17.02
CA GLY A 21 -30.98 35.68 -16.51
C GLY A 21 -30.54 36.85 -17.41
N PRO A 22 -29.79 37.81 -16.85
CA PRO A 22 -29.38 39.04 -17.56
C PRO A 22 -28.47 38.79 -18.76
N THR A 23 -27.76 37.66 -18.79
CA THR A 23 -26.80 37.34 -19.85
C THR A 23 -27.49 37.00 -21.18
N LEU A 24 -28.78 36.66 -21.15
CA LEU A 24 -29.56 36.35 -22.35
C LEU A 24 -29.99 37.60 -23.15
N HIS A 25 -29.65 38.81 -22.67
CA HIS A 25 -29.82 40.04 -23.45
C HIS A 25 -28.74 40.27 -24.52
N TYR A 26 -27.66 39.47 -24.50
CA TYR A 26 -26.60 39.51 -25.52
C TYR A 26 -26.94 38.63 -26.74
N SER A 27 -26.23 38.82 -27.85
CA SER A 27 -26.39 38.00 -29.06
C SER A 27 -26.31 36.50 -28.75
N HIS A 28 -27.29 35.74 -29.24
CA HIS A 28 -27.40 34.29 -29.05
C HIS A 28 -26.10 33.56 -29.38
N LYS A 29 -25.41 33.95 -30.46
CA LYS A 29 -24.13 33.33 -30.86
C LYS A 29 -23.07 33.50 -29.77
N ASN A 30 -22.91 34.71 -29.24
CA ASN A 30 -21.92 34.99 -28.18
C ASN A 30 -22.24 34.23 -26.89
N VAL A 31 -23.51 34.25 -26.49
CA VAL A 31 -24.02 33.53 -25.32
C VAL A 31 -23.74 32.02 -25.44
N GLN A 32 -24.05 31.41 -26.58
CA GLN A 32 -23.81 29.99 -26.83
C GLN A 32 -22.31 29.65 -26.85
N THR A 33 -21.48 30.46 -27.51
CA THR A 33 -20.03 30.23 -27.54
C THR A 33 -19.42 30.29 -26.14
N CYS A 34 -19.74 31.31 -25.34
CA CYS A 34 -19.25 31.39 -23.97
C CYS A 34 -19.77 30.25 -23.07
N TRP A 35 -21.02 29.81 -23.27
CA TRP A 35 -21.56 28.65 -22.56
C TRP A 35 -20.84 27.36 -22.93
N LEU A 36 -20.55 27.13 -24.22
CA LEU A 36 -19.76 25.98 -24.66
C LEU A 36 -18.35 25.98 -24.07
N LEU A 37 -17.70 27.14 -24.01
CA LEU A 37 -16.39 27.29 -23.37
C LEU A 37 -16.45 26.99 -21.86
N ALA A 38 -17.48 27.51 -21.17
CA ALA A 38 -17.71 27.20 -19.75
C ALA A 38 -17.92 25.69 -19.54
N MET A 39 -18.73 25.07 -20.40
CA MET A 39 -19.03 23.65 -20.35
C MET A 39 -17.78 22.79 -20.61
N ALA A 40 -16.91 23.20 -21.53
CA ALA A 40 -15.65 22.51 -21.79
C ALA A 40 -14.67 22.63 -20.61
N ALA A 41 -14.45 23.85 -20.11
CA ALA A 41 -13.57 24.09 -18.97
C ALA A 41 -14.03 23.31 -17.72
N PHE A 42 -15.34 23.36 -17.43
CA PHE A 42 -15.94 22.61 -16.34
C PHE A 42 -15.83 21.09 -16.52
N GLY A 43 -15.99 20.61 -17.75
CA GLY A 43 -15.79 19.19 -18.07
C GLY A 43 -14.37 18.73 -17.77
N VAL A 44 -13.37 19.53 -18.13
CA VAL A 44 -11.97 19.26 -17.77
C VAL A 44 -11.78 19.28 -16.26
N SER A 45 -12.40 20.22 -15.52
CA SER A 45 -12.36 20.20 -14.05
C SER A 45 -12.95 18.91 -13.46
N CYS A 46 -14.06 18.41 -14.01
CA CYS A 46 -14.66 17.15 -13.56
C CYS A 46 -13.78 15.94 -13.87
N LEU A 47 -13.16 15.89 -15.05
CA LEU A 47 -12.22 14.83 -15.42
C LEU A 47 -10.97 14.85 -14.54
N PHE A 48 -10.46 16.05 -14.22
CA PHE A 48 -9.31 16.20 -13.33
C PHE A 48 -9.65 15.80 -11.89
N TRP A 49 -10.83 16.18 -11.40
CA TRP A 49 -11.37 15.65 -10.14
C TRP A 49 -11.42 14.12 -10.14
N SER A 50 -12.00 13.50 -11.17
CA SER A 50 -12.04 12.03 -11.29
C SER A 50 -10.63 11.44 -11.27
N LYS A 51 -9.69 12.05 -12.00
CA LYS A 51 -8.30 11.57 -12.06
C LYS A 51 -7.64 11.59 -10.69
N ILE A 52 -7.84 12.64 -9.91
CA ILE A 52 -7.29 12.75 -8.56
C ILE A 52 -7.92 11.73 -7.61
N VAL A 53 -9.25 11.59 -7.62
CA VAL A 53 -9.96 10.78 -6.63
C VAL A 53 -9.90 9.28 -6.95
N THR A 54 -9.87 8.92 -8.23
CA THR A 54 -10.02 7.52 -8.68
C THR A 54 -8.81 6.97 -9.41
N GLY A 55 -7.82 7.83 -9.72
CA GLY A 55 -6.67 7.45 -10.54
C GLY A 55 -6.98 7.40 -12.05
N THR A 56 -8.24 7.60 -12.46
CA THR A 56 -8.68 7.53 -13.86
C THR A 56 -9.51 8.75 -14.24
N PHE A 57 -9.42 9.19 -15.50
CA PHE A 57 -10.22 10.33 -15.99
C PHE A 57 -11.71 10.02 -16.06
N TRP A 58 -12.09 8.74 -16.13
CA TRP A 58 -13.48 8.29 -16.16
C TRP A 58 -13.60 6.95 -15.46
N SER A 59 -14.39 6.90 -14.39
CA SER A 59 -14.61 5.69 -13.57
C SER A 59 -16.09 5.36 -13.36
N PHE A 60 -16.99 5.99 -14.12
CA PHE A 60 -18.42 5.82 -13.91
C PHE A 60 -18.86 4.38 -14.23
N ASP A 61 -19.36 3.70 -13.21
CA ASP A 61 -19.96 2.38 -13.29
C ASP A 61 -21.37 2.44 -12.69
N VAL A 62 -22.34 1.94 -13.46
CA VAL A 62 -23.75 1.88 -13.05
C VAL A 62 -23.93 0.94 -11.85
N GLN A 63 -23.12 -0.13 -11.74
CA GLN A 63 -23.20 -1.06 -10.62
C GLN A 63 -22.77 -0.38 -9.31
N ALA A 64 -21.78 0.51 -9.38
CA ALA A 64 -21.29 1.27 -8.24
C ALA A 64 -22.34 2.22 -7.64
N LEU A 65 -23.39 2.61 -8.38
CA LEU A 65 -24.48 3.44 -7.84
C LEU A 65 -25.23 2.75 -6.70
N THR A 66 -25.17 1.43 -6.60
CA THR A 66 -25.86 0.67 -5.54
C THR A 66 -25.10 0.65 -4.21
N THR A 67 -23.80 0.97 -4.20
CA THR A 67 -22.99 0.90 -2.98
C THR A 67 -23.04 2.22 -2.21
N PRO A 68 -23.42 2.23 -0.91
CA PRO A 68 -23.54 3.46 -0.12
C PRO A 68 -22.26 4.32 -0.08
N GLU A 69 -21.10 3.67 -0.15
CA GLU A 69 -19.77 4.28 -0.15
C GLU A 69 -19.51 5.16 -1.38
N PHE A 70 -20.08 4.81 -2.54
CA PHE A 70 -19.93 5.58 -3.78
C PHE A 70 -20.48 7.00 -3.67
N TRP A 71 -21.35 7.23 -2.69
CA TRP A 71 -22.06 8.49 -2.52
C TRP A 71 -21.43 9.45 -1.50
N GLY A 72 -20.33 9.06 -0.85
CA GLY A 72 -19.64 9.86 0.16
C GLY A 72 -18.47 10.68 -0.41
N LEU A 73 -18.10 11.78 0.26
CA LEU A 73 -16.85 12.51 0.02
C LEU A 73 -15.71 12.06 0.95
N SER A 74 -15.98 11.09 1.82
CA SER A 74 -15.01 10.53 2.76
C SER A 74 -13.83 9.85 2.06
N ARG A 75 -14.07 9.22 0.90
CA ARG A 75 -13.07 8.44 0.15
C ARG A 75 -11.92 9.29 -0.44
N PRO A 76 -12.16 10.46 -1.06
CA PRO A 76 -11.10 11.37 -1.51
C PRO A 76 -10.07 11.80 -0.46
N ILE A 77 -10.38 11.68 0.84
CA ILE A 77 -9.56 12.23 1.92
C ILE A 77 -8.38 11.31 2.28
N PRO A 78 -8.58 10.00 2.49
CA PRO A 78 -7.49 9.06 2.76
C PRO A 78 -7.07 8.23 1.53
N THR A 79 -7.83 8.20 0.43
CA THR A 79 -7.50 7.34 -0.73
C THR A 79 -6.84 8.10 -1.87
N GLY A 80 -5.85 7.47 -2.50
CA GLY A 80 -4.98 8.14 -3.48
C GLY A 80 -3.93 8.95 -2.74
N VAL A 81 -4.01 10.28 -2.85
CA VAL A 81 -3.10 11.21 -2.16
C VAL A 81 -3.79 11.73 -0.91
N SER A 82 -3.38 11.25 0.27
CA SER A 82 -3.97 11.63 1.54
C SER A 82 -3.72 13.11 1.87
N ILE A 83 -4.73 13.83 2.35
CA ILE A 83 -4.54 15.23 2.78
C ILE A 83 -3.62 15.33 4.01
N PHE A 84 -3.50 14.25 4.77
CA PHE A 84 -2.62 14.16 5.95
C PHE A 84 -1.17 13.93 5.55
N GLU A 85 -0.93 13.39 4.36
CA GLU A 85 0.42 13.22 3.82
C GLU A 85 0.83 14.40 2.94
N TYR A 86 -0.14 14.99 2.23
CA TYR A 86 0.07 16.09 1.29
C TYR A 86 -0.92 17.22 1.59
N PRO A 87 -0.59 18.15 2.50
CA PRO A 87 -1.51 19.22 2.91
C PRO A 87 -1.98 20.10 1.75
N TRP A 88 -1.17 20.25 0.69
CA TRP A 88 -1.55 20.99 -0.54
C TRP A 88 -2.76 20.39 -1.25
N GLN A 89 -3.05 19.12 -1.03
CA GLN A 89 -4.24 18.46 -1.56
C GLN A 89 -5.53 19.08 -1.02
N ILE A 90 -5.51 19.67 0.18
CA ILE A 90 -6.63 20.46 0.73
C ILE A 90 -6.99 21.60 -0.22
N LEU A 91 -5.97 22.33 -0.68
CA LEU A 91 -6.12 23.44 -1.61
C LEU A 91 -6.64 22.95 -2.97
N VAL A 92 -6.02 21.91 -3.53
CA VAL A 92 -6.40 21.36 -4.85
C VAL A 92 -7.85 20.87 -4.84
N LEU A 93 -8.22 20.02 -3.88
CA LEU A 93 -9.58 19.49 -3.75
C LEU A 93 -10.59 20.61 -3.52
N GLY A 94 -10.24 21.61 -2.70
CA GLY A 94 -11.12 22.74 -2.44
C GLY A 94 -11.33 23.61 -3.68
N LEU A 95 -10.29 23.96 -4.44
CA LEU A 95 -10.43 24.73 -5.69
C LEU A 95 -11.29 24.00 -6.73
N LEU A 96 -11.09 22.68 -6.89
CA LEU A 96 -11.92 21.89 -7.81
C LEU A 96 -13.36 21.81 -7.33
N MET A 97 -13.58 21.44 -6.07
CA MET A 97 -14.93 21.36 -5.51
C MET A 97 -15.65 22.72 -5.54
N GLY A 98 -14.93 23.84 -5.35
CA GLY A 98 -15.43 25.21 -5.49
C GLY A 98 -15.96 25.49 -6.89
N ILE A 99 -15.21 25.13 -7.94
CA ILE A 99 -15.68 25.17 -9.34
C ILE A 99 -16.95 24.32 -9.50
N LEU A 100 -16.90 23.04 -9.10
CA LEU A 100 -18.01 22.09 -9.24
C LEU A 100 -19.29 22.57 -8.55
N ALA A 101 -19.14 23.26 -7.41
CA ALA A 101 -20.23 23.80 -6.60
C ALA A 101 -20.94 24.99 -7.26
N ILE A 102 -20.15 25.93 -7.77
CA ILE A 102 -20.66 27.29 -8.03
C ILE A 102 -20.97 27.57 -9.50
N VAL A 103 -20.24 26.97 -10.43
CA VAL A 103 -20.43 27.23 -11.86
C VAL A 103 -21.83 26.85 -12.33
N PRO A 104 -22.42 25.69 -11.98
CA PRO A 104 -23.80 25.36 -12.36
C PRO A 104 -24.81 26.38 -11.84
N VAL A 105 -24.63 26.86 -10.60
CA VAL A 105 -25.50 27.83 -9.94
C VAL A 105 -25.39 29.21 -10.60
N LEU A 106 -24.17 29.66 -10.92
CA LEU A 106 -23.92 30.89 -11.67
C LEU A 106 -24.57 30.83 -13.06
N ILE A 107 -24.44 29.71 -13.79
CA ILE A 107 -25.08 29.51 -15.10
C ILE A 107 -26.60 29.54 -14.97
N SER A 108 -27.16 28.89 -13.95
CA SER A 108 -28.61 28.93 -13.69
C SER A 108 -29.12 30.35 -13.42
N GLN A 109 -28.40 31.12 -12.61
CA GLN A 109 -28.78 32.48 -12.24
C GLN A 109 -28.58 33.51 -13.39
N LEU A 110 -27.43 33.44 -14.08
CA LEU A 110 -27.04 34.42 -15.09
C LEU A 110 -27.66 34.15 -16.45
N MET A 111 -27.94 32.90 -16.78
CA MET A 111 -28.54 32.46 -18.04
C MET A 111 -29.94 31.90 -17.79
N SER A 112 -30.07 30.59 -17.60
CA SER A 112 -31.30 29.95 -17.14
C SER A 112 -30.98 28.54 -16.65
N PHE A 113 -31.88 27.97 -15.85
CA PHE A 113 -31.77 26.60 -15.34
C PHE A 113 -31.51 25.55 -16.45
N ARG A 114 -32.07 25.73 -17.65
CA ARG A 114 -31.87 24.77 -18.75
C ARG A 114 -30.39 24.62 -19.15
N TYR A 115 -29.62 25.71 -19.07
CA TYR A 115 -28.19 25.69 -19.39
C TYR A 115 -27.35 25.02 -18.30
N SER A 116 -27.82 24.96 -17.05
CA SER A 116 -27.09 24.33 -15.94
C SER A 116 -27.23 22.80 -15.91
N VAL A 117 -28.26 22.24 -16.57
CA VAL A 117 -28.51 20.78 -16.59
C VAL A 117 -27.28 20.01 -17.09
N PHE A 118 -26.63 20.48 -18.16
CA PHE A 118 -25.43 19.82 -18.70
C PHE A 118 -24.27 19.77 -17.70
N PHE A 119 -24.08 20.83 -16.90
CA PHE A 119 -23.04 20.85 -15.86
C PHE A 119 -23.37 19.87 -14.73
N ILE A 120 -24.64 19.78 -14.33
CA ILE A 120 -25.09 18.81 -13.31
C ILE A 120 -24.84 17.38 -13.81
N LEU A 121 -25.15 17.09 -15.08
CA LEU A 121 -24.87 15.78 -15.68
C LEU A 121 -23.36 15.48 -15.74
N GLN A 122 -22.52 16.49 -15.98
CA GLN A 122 -21.06 16.29 -15.91
C GLN A 122 -20.58 15.97 -14.49
N VAL A 123 -21.13 16.59 -13.46
CA VAL A 123 -20.82 16.20 -12.07
C VAL A 123 -21.26 14.76 -11.78
N PHE A 124 -22.41 14.36 -12.29
CA PHE A 124 -22.93 13.00 -12.11
C PHE A 124 -22.06 11.95 -12.81
N PHE A 125 -21.75 12.14 -14.10
CA PHE A 125 -21.07 11.13 -14.94
C PHE A 125 -19.56 11.28 -14.98
N LEU A 126 -19.02 12.50 -15.09
CA LEU A 126 -17.57 12.72 -15.20
C LEU A 126 -16.91 12.72 -13.83
N ALA A 127 -17.45 13.49 -12.88
CA ALA A 127 -16.87 13.58 -11.53
C ALA A 127 -17.30 12.41 -10.62
N CYS A 128 -18.25 11.58 -11.06
CA CYS A 128 -18.80 10.46 -10.29
C CYS A 128 -19.36 10.87 -8.91
N LEU A 129 -20.05 12.03 -8.85
CA LEU A 129 -20.63 12.57 -7.60
C LEU A 129 -22.16 12.70 -7.69
N PRO A 130 -22.91 11.58 -7.72
CA PRO A 130 -24.36 11.61 -7.97
C PRO A 130 -25.16 12.32 -6.87
N LYS A 131 -24.82 12.12 -5.58
CA LYS A 131 -25.50 12.84 -4.47
C LYS A 131 -25.24 14.34 -4.53
N PHE A 132 -24.00 14.74 -4.81
CA PHE A 132 -23.67 16.15 -4.98
C PHE A 132 -24.42 16.77 -6.17
N ALA A 133 -24.54 16.05 -7.28
CA ALA A 133 -25.32 16.48 -8.44
C ALA A 133 -26.80 16.74 -8.09
N ILE A 134 -27.41 15.95 -7.18
CA ILE A 134 -28.77 16.19 -6.67
C ILE A 134 -28.82 17.49 -5.85
N CYS A 135 -27.87 17.71 -4.94
CA CYS A 135 -27.78 18.96 -4.18
C CYS A 135 -27.59 20.16 -5.10
N LEU A 136 -26.73 20.04 -6.11
CA LEU A 136 -26.53 21.04 -7.16
C LEU A 136 -27.80 21.32 -7.95
N PHE A 137 -28.56 20.28 -8.30
CA PHE A 137 -29.85 20.43 -8.97
C PHE A 137 -30.81 21.27 -8.14
N VAL A 138 -30.95 20.96 -6.84
CA VAL A 138 -31.80 21.74 -5.92
C VAL A 138 -31.32 23.20 -5.84
N SER A 139 -30.01 23.43 -5.69
CA SER A 139 -29.43 24.78 -5.68
C SER A 139 -29.69 25.55 -6.98
N CYS A 140 -29.52 24.89 -8.13
CA CYS A 140 -29.74 25.50 -9.45
C CYS A 140 -31.22 25.83 -9.68
N VAL A 141 -32.14 24.97 -9.25
CA VAL A 141 -33.59 25.25 -9.29
C VAL A 141 -33.89 26.44 -8.38
N ALA A 142 -33.45 26.39 -7.12
CA ALA A 142 -33.70 27.42 -6.12
C ALA A 142 -33.26 28.82 -6.61
N VAL A 143 -32.06 28.96 -7.18
CA VAL A 143 -31.56 30.26 -7.64
C VAL A 143 -32.29 30.79 -8.90
N ALA A 144 -32.86 29.89 -9.71
CA ALA A 144 -33.66 30.25 -10.89
C ALA A 144 -35.13 30.61 -10.53
N CYS A 145 -35.63 30.12 -9.40
CA CYS A 145 -36.97 30.40 -8.89
C CYS A 145 -37.10 31.87 -8.48
N ARG A 146 -38.15 32.53 -8.97
CA ARG A 146 -38.39 33.95 -8.65
C ARG A 146 -38.48 34.30 -7.16
N PRO A 147 -39.11 33.49 -6.28
CA PRO A 147 -39.20 33.83 -4.86
C PRO A 147 -37.83 33.99 -4.19
N LEU A 148 -36.82 33.26 -4.64
CA LEU A 148 -35.46 33.27 -4.10
C LEU A 148 -34.49 34.11 -4.92
N ARG A 149 -34.97 34.73 -6.01
CA ARG A 149 -34.19 35.64 -6.86
C ARG A 149 -34.21 37.04 -6.28
N PHE A 150 -33.48 37.23 -5.18
CA PHE A 150 -33.31 38.53 -4.53
C PHE A 150 -32.71 39.57 -5.48
N ARG A 151 -32.93 40.85 -5.15
CA ARG A 151 -32.31 41.98 -5.87
C ARG A 151 -30.78 41.90 -5.83
N SER A 152 -30.22 41.46 -4.70
CA SER A 152 -28.80 41.11 -4.60
C SER A 152 -28.56 39.70 -5.10
N ARG A 153 -27.87 39.59 -6.24
CA ARG A 153 -27.48 38.29 -6.83
C ARG A 153 -26.54 37.51 -5.93
N PHE A 154 -25.71 38.20 -5.15
CA PHE A 154 -24.79 37.59 -4.17
C PHE A 154 -25.54 36.84 -3.07
N ILE A 155 -26.53 37.50 -2.45
CA ILE A 155 -27.33 36.90 -1.38
C ILE A 155 -28.11 35.69 -1.90
N ALA A 156 -28.66 35.79 -3.12
CA ALA A 156 -29.37 34.68 -3.74
C ALA A 156 -28.48 33.45 -3.93
N ILE A 157 -27.25 33.61 -4.43
CA ILE A 157 -26.32 32.48 -4.58
C ILE A 157 -25.92 31.91 -3.23
N ALA A 158 -25.52 32.76 -2.28
CA ALA A 158 -25.08 32.30 -0.96
C ALA A 158 -26.17 31.49 -0.26
N LEU A 159 -27.43 31.95 -0.30
CA LEU A 159 -28.55 31.22 0.29
C LEU A 159 -28.88 29.93 -0.48
N CYS A 160 -28.86 29.97 -1.82
CA CYS A 160 -29.19 28.79 -2.63
C CYS A 160 -28.08 27.72 -2.62
N ALA A 161 -26.88 28.03 -2.14
CA ALA A 161 -25.78 27.07 -1.97
C ALA A 161 -25.92 26.21 -0.69
N VAL A 162 -26.88 26.48 0.20
CA VAL A 162 -27.09 25.71 1.44
C VAL A 162 -27.18 24.19 1.25
N PRO A 163 -27.89 23.63 0.24
CA PRO A 163 -27.90 22.19 0.00
C PRO A 163 -26.51 21.57 -0.22
N GLN A 164 -25.57 22.33 -0.79
CA GLN A 164 -24.19 21.90 -1.01
C GLN A 164 -23.41 21.88 0.30
N LEU A 165 -23.60 22.89 1.16
CA LEU A 165 -23.00 22.96 2.49
C LEU A 165 -23.47 21.81 3.39
N LEU A 166 -24.76 21.49 3.35
CA LEU A 166 -25.32 20.36 4.08
C LEU A 166 -24.71 19.03 3.60
N TYR A 167 -24.53 18.87 2.29
CA TYR A 167 -23.85 17.70 1.73
C TYR A 167 -22.42 17.57 2.22
N TRP A 168 -21.63 18.65 2.18
CA TRP A 168 -20.26 18.64 2.70
C TRP A 168 -20.19 18.37 4.21
N GLY A 169 -21.10 18.97 4.99
CA GLY A 169 -21.16 18.77 6.43
C GLY A 169 -21.51 17.34 6.84
N TYR A 170 -22.34 16.63 6.06
CA TYR A 170 -22.76 15.27 6.40
C TYR A 170 -21.84 14.19 5.80
N PHE A 171 -21.39 14.37 4.56
CA PHE A 171 -20.64 13.34 3.81
C PHE A 171 -19.14 13.61 3.67
N GLY A 172 -18.66 14.75 4.19
CA GLY A 172 -17.27 15.19 4.06
C GLY A 172 -16.32 14.69 5.16
N ASN A 173 -16.79 13.97 6.17
CA ASN A 173 -15.90 13.43 7.22
C ASN A 173 -15.21 12.13 6.81
N VAL A 174 -14.09 11.85 7.49
CA VAL A 174 -13.56 10.49 7.64
C VAL A 174 -14.19 9.87 8.89
N GLY A 175 -14.77 8.67 8.78
CA GLY A 175 -15.36 7.92 9.89
C GLY A 175 -14.30 7.23 10.76
N ASP A 176 -14.66 6.92 12.01
CA ASP A 176 -13.86 6.11 12.96
C ASP A 176 -12.41 6.57 13.20
N VAL A 177 -12.20 7.89 13.27
CA VAL A 177 -10.88 8.50 13.55
C VAL A 177 -10.91 9.42 14.76
N GLU A 178 -9.72 9.78 15.25
CA GLU A 178 -9.57 10.74 16.35
C GLU A 178 -10.28 12.08 16.05
N PRO A 179 -10.84 12.77 17.06
CA PRO A 179 -11.61 14.00 16.86
C PRO A 179 -10.87 15.09 16.07
N ILE A 180 -9.55 15.15 16.20
CA ILE A 180 -8.73 16.13 15.50
C ILE A 180 -8.62 15.78 14.01
N VAL A 181 -8.35 14.51 13.68
CA VAL A 181 -8.34 14.00 12.29
C VAL A 181 -9.72 14.20 11.65
N TRP A 182 -10.78 13.90 12.41
CA TRP A 182 -12.16 14.14 11.99
C TRP A 182 -12.41 15.62 11.67
N GLY A 183 -11.96 16.54 12.53
CA GLY A 183 -12.12 17.98 12.28
C GLY A 183 -11.37 18.46 11.03
N PHE A 184 -10.11 18.05 10.88
CA PHE A 184 -9.29 18.44 9.73
C PHE A 184 -9.76 17.83 8.41
N SER A 185 -10.50 16.72 8.44
CA SER A 185 -11.11 16.12 7.24
C SER A 185 -12.06 17.08 6.50
N TYR A 186 -12.59 18.11 7.16
CA TYR A 186 -13.45 19.13 6.54
C TYR A 186 -12.69 20.29 5.88
N ALA A 187 -11.38 20.39 6.06
CA ALA A 187 -10.59 21.51 5.54
C ALA A 187 -10.75 21.73 4.02
N PRO A 188 -10.77 20.69 3.16
CA PRO A 188 -10.97 20.87 1.72
C PRO A 188 -12.33 21.51 1.39
N TRP A 189 -13.36 21.19 2.17
CA TRP A 189 -14.73 21.66 1.92
C TRP A 189 -14.94 23.09 2.39
N ILE A 190 -14.31 23.47 3.50
CA ILE A 190 -14.25 24.87 3.93
C ILE A 190 -13.54 25.69 2.84
N TRP A 191 -12.42 25.19 2.31
CA TRP A 191 -11.72 25.85 1.20
C TRP A 191 -12.58 25.93 -0.06
N ALA A 192 -13.32 24.87 -0.40
CA ALA A 192 -14.25 24.86 -1.52
C ALA A 192 -15.34 25.93 -1.42
N TRP A 193 -15.88 26.13 -0.21
CA TRP A 193 -16.84 27.20 0.03
C TRP A 193 -16.23 28.59 -0.18
N LEU A 194 -15.03 28.82 0.34
CA LEU A 194 -14.31 30.09 0.17
C LEU A 194 -14.00 30.36 -1.30
N ASP A 195 -13.48 29.37 -2.02
CA ASP A 195 -13.20 29.47 -3.47
C ASP A 195 -14.49 29.75 -4.27
N ALA A 196 -15.58 29.04 -3.99
CA ALA A 196 -16.88 29.30 -4.60
C ALA A 196 -17.35 30.75 -4.38
N MET A 197 -17.16 31.30 -3.18
CA MET A 197 -17.49 32.70 -2.88
C MET A 197 -16.57 33.68 -3.61
N ILE A 198 -15.28 33.37 -3.76
CA ILE A 198 -14.31 34.18 -4.53
C ILE A 198 -14.70 34.21 -6.01
N ILE A 199 -14.96 33.05 -6.63
CA ILE A 199 -15.41 32.96 -8.03
C ILE A 199 -16.72 33.75 -8.23
N THR A 200 -17.69 33.56 -7.33
CA THR A 200 -18.95 34.32 -7.35
C THR A 200 -18.70 35.82 -7.22
N GLY A 201 -17.84 36.20 -6.29
CA GLY A 201 -17.37 37.55 -6.04
C GLY A 201 -16.91 38.24 -7.32
N PHE A 202 -15.96 37.62 -8.00
CA PHE A 202 -15.40 38.14 -9.24
C PHE A 202 -16.40 38.15 -10.40
N VAL A 203 -17.12 37.04 -10.63
CA VAL A 203 -18.06 36.93 -11.74
C VAL A 203 -19.22 37.92 -11.59
N LEU A 204 -19.82 38.03 -10.41
CA LEU A 204 -20.92 38.95 -10.18
C LEU A 204 -20.47 40.40 -9.97
N GLY A 205 -19.32 40.62 -9.34
CA GLY A 205 -18.75 41.95 -9.11
C GLY A 205 -18.35 42.61 -10.43
N ILE A 206 -17.48 41.97 -11.21
CA ILE A 206 -17.10 42.44 -12.54
C ILE A 206 -18.33 42.40 -13.47
N GLY A 207 -19.19 41.39 -13.33
CA GLY A 207 -20.45 41.29 -14.05
C GLY A 207 -21.33 42.51 -13.84
N HIS A 208 -21.45 43.02 -12.61
CA HIS A 208 -22.25 44.19 -12.32
C HIS A 208 -21.80 45.41 -13.14
N PHE A 209 -20.48 45.67 -13.19
CA PHE A 209 -19.91 46.78 -13.96
C PHE A 209 -19.93 46.55 -15.48
N THR A 210 -19.82 45.31 -15.92
CA THR A 210 -19.80 44.95 -17.35
C THR A 210 -21.17 44.58 -17.93
N ARG A 211 -22.24 44.73 -17.14
CA ARG A 211 -23.63 44.32 -17.45
C ARG A 211 -23.79 42.80 -17.69
N TYR A 212 -23.03 41.99 -16.98
CA TYR A 212 -23.10 40.53 -16.92
C TYR A 212 -22.76 39.87 -18.26
N ARG A 213 -21.62 40.27 -18.85
CA ARG A 213 -21.10 39.65 -20.08
C ARG A 213 -20.94 38.13 -19.88
N PRO A 214 -21.35 37.31 -20.86
CA PRO A 214 -21.36 35.84 -20.74
C PRO A 214 -19.98 35.21 -20.52
N GLY A 215 -18.89 35.91 -20.86
CA GLY A 215 -17.53 35.35 -20.82
C GLY A 215 -16.94 35.18 -19.42
N LEU A 216 -17.46 35.85 -18.39
CA LEU A 216 -16.79 35.88 -17.07
C LEU A 216 -16.74 34.50 -16.41
N THR A 217 -17.80 33.70 -16.51
CA THR A 217 -17.86 32.39 -15.85
C THR A 217 -16.78 31.44 -16.34
N TRP A 218 -16.57 31.30 -17.66
CA TRP A 218 -15.56 30.38 -18.19
C TRP A 218 -14.14 30.87 -17.92
N ILE A 219 -13.89 32.19 -17.97
CA ILE A 219 -12.57 32.77 -17.68
C ILE A 219 -12.11 32.41 -16.25
N PHE A 220 -12.96 32.66 -15.25
CA PHE A 220 -12.61 32.36 -13.87
C PHE A 220 -12.58 30.85 -13.58
N THR A 221 -13.44 30.06 -14.23
CA THR A 221 -13.38 28.59 -14.15
C THR A 221 -12.03 28.08 -14.65
N SER A 222 -11.60 28.53 -15.84
CA SER A 222 -10.32 28.13 -16.42
C SER A 222 -9.13 28.60 -15.58
N LEU A 223 -9.18 29.82 -15.05
CA LEU A 223 -8.11 30.34 -14.20
C LEU A 223 -7.96 29.51 -12.92
N THR A 224 -9.06 29.25 -12.20
CA THR A 224 -9.03 28.42 -10.98
C THR A 224 -8.58 26.99 -11.30
N LEU A 225 -9.03 26.42 -12.41
CA LEU A 225 -8.57 25.09 -12.85
C LEU A 225 -7.06 25.06 -13.12
N VAL A 226 -6.52 26.07 -13.84
CA VAL A 226 -5.08 26.17 -14.09
C VAL A 226 -4.30 26.26 -12.77
N VAL A 227 -4.78 27.06 -11.82
CA VAL A 227 -4.16 27.14 -10.48
C VAL A 227 -4.18 25.78 -9.79
N ALA A 228 -5.32 25.08 -9.79
CA ALA A 228 -5.42 23.76 -9.17
C ALA A 228 -4.47 22.73 -9.80
N VAL A 229 -4.36 22.71 -11.14
CA VAL A 229 -3.46 21.80 -11.87
C VAL A 229 -1.99 22.14 -11.58
N VAL A 230 -1.62 23.43 -11.60
CA VAL A 230 -0.23 23.87 -11.34
C VAL A 230 0.18 23.57 -9.90
N VAL A 231 -0.69 23.86 -8.92
CA VAL A 231 -0.43 23.53 -7.51
C VAL A 231 -0.27 22.02 -7.36
N PHE A 232 -1.15 21.23 -7.96
CA PHE A 232 -1.09 19.77 -7.87
C PHE A 232 0.22 19.23 -8.46
N GLU A 233 0.59 19.65 -9.67
CA GLU A 233 1.79 19.13 -10.33
C GLU A 233 3.08 19.54 -9.61
N LEU A 234 3.15 20.77 -9.08
CA LEU A 234 4.36 21.25 -8.40
C LEU A 234 4.50 20.73 -6.97
N ALA A 235 3.39 20.52 -6.25
CA ALA A 235 3.42 20.16 -4.83
C ALA A 235 3.26 18.65 -4.58
N ILE A 236 2.62 17.92 -5.51
CA ILE A 236 2.29 16.50 -5.36
C ILE A 236 2.84 15.71 -6.54
N GLY A 237 2.46 16.08 -7.77
CA GLY A 237 2.87 15.41 -9.01
C GLY A 237 1.96 14.24 -9.39
N PHE A 238 1.74 14.05 -10.70
CA PHE A 238 0.97 12.91 -11.18
C PHE A 238 1.65 11.55 -11.01
N ASP A 239 2.97 11.52 -10.87
CA ASP A 239 3.72 10.31 -10.60
C ASP A 239 3.48 9.84 -9.16
N GLU A 240 3.44 10.75 -8.19
CA GLU A 240 3.08 10.44 -6.80
C GLU A 240 1.62 9.97 -6.69
N LEU A 241 0.71 10.56 -7.45
CA LEU A 241 -0.67 10.08 -7.56
C LEU A 241 -0.74 8.64 -8.08
N ASP A 242 -0.07 8.37 -9.21
CA ASP A 242 -0.06 7.04 -9.81
C ASP A 242 0.67 6.02 -8.89
N TYR A 243 1.71 6.43 -8.17
CA TYR A 243 2.38 5.61 -7.15
C TYR A 243 1.42 5.19 -6.05
N ASN A 244 0.65 6.13 -5.50
CA ASN A 244 -0.29 5.81 -4.43
C ASN A 244 -1.38 4.83 -4.86
N PHE A 245 -1.92 4.98 -6.08
CA PHE A 245 -2.95 4.07 -6.60
C PHE A 245 -2.43 2.68 -6.97
N HIS A 246 -1.24 2.61 -7.59
CA HIS A 246 -0.76 1.36 -8.19
C HIS A 246 0.26 0.61 -7.31
N VAL A 247 1.04 1.32 -6.49
CA VAL A 247 2.13 0.74 -5.70
C VAL A 247 1.81 0.77 -4.21
N ALA A 248 1.59 1.95 -3.61
CA ALA A 248 1.44 2.08 -2.15
C ALA A 248 0.21 1.32 -1.62
N LYS A 249 -0.94 1.47 -2.29
CA LYS A 249 -2.17 0.72 -1.97
C LYS A 249 -1.98 -0.80 -2.10
N ASN A 250 -1.08 -1.24 -2.96
CA ASN A 250 -0.80 -2.63 -3.23
C ASN A 250 0.49 -3.05 -2.53
N ASN A 251 0.67 -2.78 -1.24
CA ASN A 251 1.82 -3.32 -0.49
C ASN A 251 1.58 -4.81 -0.15
N PRO A 252 2.48 -5.74 -0.52
CA PRO A 252 2.31 -7.17 -0.22
C PRO A 252 2.27 -7.47 1.28
N GLU A 253 2.92 -6.66 2.12
CA GLU A 253 2.96 -6.85 3.58
C GLU A 253 1.59 -6.63 4.25
N TYR A 254 0.70 -5.87 3.60
CA TYR A 254 -0.64 -5.56 4.12
C TYR A 254 -1.74 -6.39 3.45
N ALA A 255 -1.45 -7.01 2.31
CA ALA A 255 -2.40 -7.86 1.60
C ALA A 255 -2.72 -9.09 2.44
N THR A 256 -4.02 -9.29 2.68
CA THR A 256 -4.55 -10.35 3.54
C THR A 256 -4.17 -11.73 3.05
N GLU A 257 -4.07 -11.92 1.74
CA GLU A 257 -3.82 -13.20 1.07
C GLU A 257 -2.39 -13.72 1.25
N PHE A 258 -1.45 -12.88 1.68
CA PHE A 258 -0.07 -13.27 2.01
C PHE A 258 0.18 -13.41 3.51
N ARG A 259 -0.87 -13.26 4.34
CA ARG A 259 -0.78 -13.56 5.77
C ARG A 259 -0.85 -15.08 5.98
N ASP A 260 -0.47 -15.49 7.18
CA ASP A 260 -0.57 -16.89 7.58
C ASP A 260 -2.04 -17.27 7.73
N HIS A 261 -2.45 -18.33 7.01
CA HIS A 261 -3.82 -18.86 7.05
C HIS A 261 -3.79 -20.35 7.34
N SER A 262 -4.70 -20.80 8.21
CA SER A 262 -4.97 -22.23 8.32
C SER A 262 -5.75 -22.69 7.09
N ILE A 263 -5.36 -23.84 6.54
CA ILE A 263 -6.12 -24.54 5.48
C ILE A 263 -6.95 -25.69 6.04
N THR A 264 -6.95 -25.89 7.36
CA THR A 264 -7.63 -27.02 8.01
C THR A 264 -9.13 -27.01 7.74
N GLU A 265 -9.78 -25.87 7.93
CA GLU A 265 -11.23 -25.71 7.69
C GLU A 265 -11.57 -25.94 6.21
N ALA A 266 -10.80 -25.35 5.29
CA ALA A 266 -10.98 -25.56 3.86
C ALA A 266 -10.82 -27.04 3.47
N LEU A 267 -9.86 -27.75 4.06
CA LEU A 267 -9.69 -29.19 3.85
C LEU A 267 -10.86 -29.99 4.43
N ASP A 268 -11.34 -29.65 5.63
CA ASP A 268 -12.47 -30.34 6.28
C ASP A 268 -13.77 -30.18 5.48
N ASP A 269 -14.01 -28.97 4.98
CA ASP A 269 -15.15 -28.65 4.11
C ASP A 269 -15.09 -29.46 2.81
N ILE A 270 -13.91 -29.55 2.17
CA ILE A 270 -13.72 -30.30 0.93
C ILE A 270 -13.87 -31.81 1.13
N ILE A 271 -13.34 -32.36 2.21
CA ILE A 271 -13.49 -33.79 2.53
C ILE A 271 -14.96 -34.13 2.79
N SER A 272 -15.71 -33.19 3.34
CA SER A 272 -17.14 -33.34 3.65
C SER A 272 -18.06 -33.08 2.44
N ASP A 273 -17.58 -32.36 1.43
CA ASP A 273 -18.34 -32.00 0.23
C ASP A 273 -18.69 -33.24 -0.62
N PRO A 274 -19.99 -33.52 -0.89
CA PRO A 274 -20.40 -34.70 -1.64
C PRO A 274 -19.85 -34.76 -3.08
N ALA A 275 -19.69 -33.61 -3.73
CA ALA A 275 -19.20 -33.55 -5.11
C ALA A 275 -17.71 -33.93 -5.16
N THR A 276 -16.91 -33.37 -4.25
CA THR A 276 -15.49 -33.68 -4.14
C THR A 276 -15.26 -35.08 -3.61
N ARG A 277 -16.08 -35.56 -2.67
CA ARG A 277 -16.01 -36.94 -2.16
C ARG A 277 -16.14 -37.97 -3.27
N LYS A 278 -17.06 -37.78 -4.22
CA LYS A 278 -17.19 -38.66 -5.39
C LYS A 278 -15.90 -38.70 -6.21
N TYR A 279 -15.30 -37.54 -6.47
CA TYR A 279 -14.01 -37.46 -7.17
C TYR A 279 -12.89 -38.17 -6.40
N LEU A 280 -12.83 -37.99 -5.07
CA LEU A 280 -11.82 -38.61 -4.21
C LEU A 280 -12.01 -40.13 -4.06
N ASP A 281 -13.24 -40.63 -4.10
CA ASP A 281 -13.52 -42.07 -4.01
C ASP A 281 -13.31 -42.78 -5.38
N GLU A 282 -13.44 -42.05 -6.50
CA GLU A 282 -13.11 -42.55 -7.85
C GLU A 282 -11.59 -42.47 -8.16
N SER A 283 -10.90 -41.53 -7.52
CA SER A 283 -9.45 -41.37 -7.60
C SER A 283 -8.78 -42.27 -6.56
N PHE A 284 -7.57 -42.77 -6.82
CA PHE A 284 -6.89 -43.81 -6.01
C PHE A 284 -6.46 -43.37 -4.58
N TYR A 285 -7.24 -42.54 -3.87
CA TYR A 285 -6.95 -42.14 -2.50
C TYR A 285 -7.35 -43.21 -1.49
N PRO A 286 -6.66 -43.27 -0.33
CA PRO A 286 -7.03 -44.17 0.75
C PRO A 286 -8.47 -43.98 1.23
N ALA A 287 -9.11 -45.07 1.64
CA ALA A 287 -10.41 -45.03 2.31
C ALA A 287 -10.31 -44.50 3.75
N ASP A 288 -9.15 -44.73 4.40
CA ASP A 288 -8.88 -44.21 5.74
C ASP A 288 -8.79 -42.67 5.74
N PRO A 289 -9.55 -41.94 6.56
CA PRO A 289 -9.58 -40.48 6.55
C PRO A 289 -8.23 -39.83 6.86
N ILE A 290 -7.42 -40.42 7.75
CA ILE A 290 -6.13 -39.87 8.16
C ILE A 290 -5.13 -40.02 7.02
N ALA A 291 -5.03 -41.22 6.44
CA ALA A 291 -4.19 -41.48 5.28
C ALA A 291 -4.62 -40.64 4.07
N ARG A 292 -5.93 -40.50 3.84
CA ARG A 292 -6.48 -39.63 2.79
C ARG A 292 -6.05 -38.18 2.98
N ARG A 293 -6.18 -37.63 4.19
CA ARG A 293 -5.76 -36.25 4.48
C ARG A 293 -4.25 -36.07 4.25
N ALA A 294 -3.43 -37.05 4.61
CA ALA A 294 -1.99 -37.00 4.35
C ALA A 294 -1.67 -36.95 2.84
N ASP A 295 -2.35 -37.75 2.02
CA ASP A 295 -2.15 -37.75 0.56
C ASP A 295 -2.64 -36.45 -0.09
N LEU A 296 -3.78 -35.90 0.34
CA LEU A 296 -4.27 -34.60 -0.14
C LEU A 296 -3.28 -33.48 0.18
N LYS A 297 -2.71 -33.47 1.39
CA LYS A 297 -1.66 -32.50 1.77
C LYS A 297 -0.43 -32.63 0.89
N LYS A 298 0.03 -33.86 0.65
CA LYS A 298 1.18 -34.11 -0.22
C LYS A 298 0.95 -33.58 -1.63
N GLU A 299 -0.25 -33.77 -2.18
CA GLU A 299 -0.59 -33.22 -3.49
C GLU A 299 -0.64 -31.69 -3.48
N ILE A 300 -1.25 -31.07 -2.45
CA ILE A 300 -1.23 -29.61 -2.29
C ILE A 300 0.22 -29.09 -2.25
N GLN A 301 1.10 -29.71 -1.45
CA GLN A 301 2.51 -29.34 -1.37
C GLN A 301 3.19 -29.42 -2.75
N GLU A 302 2.95 -30.48 -3.52
CA GLU A 302 3.53 -30.65 -4.85
C GLU A 302 3.01 -29.58 -5.84
N GLN A 303 1.70 -29.31 -5.84
CA GLN A 303 1.12 -28.29 -6.72
C GLN A 303 1.58 -26.87 -6.35
N LEU A 304 1.73 -26.58 -5.05
CA LEU A 304 2.17 -25.27 -4.57
C LEU A 304 3.64 -24.98 -4.90
N ARG A 305 4.50 -26.00 -5.08
CA ARG A 305 5.86 -25.80 -5.66
C ARG A 305 5.83 -25.14 -7.03
N HIS A 306 4.71 -25.27 -7.75
CA HIS A 306 4.46 -24.67 -9.05
C HIS A 306 3.50 -23.47 -9.00
N ASP A 307 3.28 -22.90 -7.80
CA ASP A 307 2.31 -21.82 -7.55
C ASP A 307 0.90 -22.18 -8.05
N ARG A 308 0.44 -23.42 -7.79
CA ARG A 308 -0.89 -23.90 -8.19
C ARG A 308 -1.60 -24.59 -7.04
N TRP A 309 -2.92 -24.45 -7.02
CA TRP A 309 -3.80 -25.30 -6.22
C TRP A 309 -4.17 -26.55 -7.04
N PRO A 310 -4.39 -27.71 -6.40
CA PRO A 310 -4.99 -28.86 -7.08
C PRO A 310 -6.36 -28.50 -7.66
N ASN A 311 -6.73 -29.11 -8.79
CA ASN A 311 -7.98 -28.79 -9.48
C ASN A 311 -9.25 -29.12 -8.65
N TRP A 312 -9.13 -30.04 -7.70
CA TRP A 312 -10.21 -30.41 -6.78
C TRP A 312 -10.33 -29.46 -5.59
N PHE A 313 -9.34 -28.60 -5.33
CA PHE A 313 -9.32 -27.74 -4.15
C PHE A 313 -10.11 -26.46 -4.40
N ILE A 314 -11.22 -26.27 -3.68
CA ILE A 314 -12.04 -25.06 -3.75
C ILE A 314 -11.38 -23.97 -2.92
N VAL A 315 -10.70 -23.03 -3.59
CA VAL A 315 -9.89 -21.99 -2.93
C VAL A 315 -10.79 -20.90 -2.29
N PRO A 316 -10.80 -20.78 -0.95
CA PRO A 316 -11.44 -19.67 -0.23
C PRO A 316 -10.85 -18.32 -0.61
N ALA A 317 -11.57 -17.23 -0.39
CA ALA A 317 -11.15 -15.90 -0.84
C ALA A 317 -9.78 -15.49 -0.27
N GLU A 318 -9.52 -15.77 1.01
CA GLU A 318 -8.26 -15.48 1.69
C GLU A 318 -7.07 -16.29 1.13
N LEU A 319 -7.29 -17.45 0.52
CA LEU A 319 -6.23 -18.28 -0.05
C LEU A 319 -5.95 -17.99 -1.54
N ARG A 320 -6.62 -16.99 -2.13
CA ARG A 320 -6.43 -16.58 -3.55
C ARG A 320 -5.17 -15.74 -3.79
N TYR A 321 -4.08 -16.07 -3.10
CA TYR A 321 -2.81 -15.34 -3.14
C TYR A 321 -2.24 -15.20 -4.56
N ARG A 322 -2.46 -16.20 -5.44
CA ARG A 322 -1.97 -16.14 -6.83
C ARG A 322 -2.67 -15.06 -7.65
N GLN A 323 -4.00 -15.03 -7.61
CA GLN A 323 -4.77 -13.99 -8.31
C GLN A 323 -4.35 -12.62 -7.79
N LYS A 324 -4.26 -12.47 -6.47
CA LYS A 324 -3.80 -11.24 -5.84
C LYS A 324 -2.38 -10.84 -6.29
N LYS A 325 -1.46 -11.80 -6.35
CA LYS A 325 -0.08 -11.61 -6.83
C LYS A 325 -0.04 -11.12 -8.27
N ASP A 326 -0.80 -11.74 -9.15
CA ASP A 326 -0.87 -11.37 -10.58
C ASP A 326 -1.45 -9.96 -10.75
N ASP A 327 -2.55 -9.65 -10.05
CA ASP A 327 -3.18 -8.33 -10.05
C ASP A 327 -2.17 -7.25 -9.59
N MET A 328 -1.47 -7.49 -8.48
CA MET A 328 -0.48 -6.54 -7.95
C MET A 328 0.72 -6.35 -8.88
N LEU A 329 1.21 -7.43 -9.51
CA LEU A 329 2.28 -7.34 -10.51
C LEU A 329 1.85 -6.51 -11.73
N GLU A 330 0.61 -6.65 -12.18
CA GLU A 330 0.06 -5.82 -13.25
C GLU A 330 0.05 -4.33 -12.85
N GLN A 331 -0.41 -4.01 -11.65
CA GLN A 331 -0.42 -2.63 -11.15
C GLN A 331 1.00 -2.04 -11.08
N TYR A 332 1.99 -2.80 -10.58
CA TYR A 332 3.37 -2.34 -10.57
C TYR A 332 3.93 -2.13 -11.98
N ASN A 333 3.63 -3.02 -12.92
CA ASN A 333 4.06 -2.87 -14.31
C ASN A 333 3.42 -1.64 -14.98
N LEU A 334 2.15 -1.35 -14.66
CA LEU A 334 1.46 -0.16 -15.13
C LEU A 334 2.15 1.11 -14.62
N PHE A 335 2.51 1.16 -13.33
CA PHE A 335 3.28 2.28 -12.77
C PHE A 335 4.65 2.42 -13.44
N ILE A 336 5.43 1.34 -13.50
CA ILE A 336 6.80 1.34 -14.04
C ILE A 336 6.82 1.82 -15.49
N SER A 337 5.89 1.32 -16.31
CA SER A 337 5.79 1.69 -17.72
C SER A 337 5.32 3.12 -17.94
N LYS A 338 4.38 3.60 -17.11
CA LYS A 338 3.81 4.94 -17.23
C LYS A 338 4.71 6.04 -16.66
N ARG A 339 5.52 5.72 -15.64
CA ARG A 339 6.33 6.67 -14.85
C ARG A 339 7.80 6.24 -14.73
N PRO A 340 8.52 6.00 -15.86
CA PRO A 340 9.89 5.48 -15.84
C PRO A 340 10.89 6.37 -15.08
N ASN A 341 10.62 7.67 -14.99
CA ASN A 341 11.51 8.65 -14.36
C ASN A 341 11.05 9.08 -12.95
N SER A 342 10.07 8.40 -12.35
CA SER A 342 9.59 8.79 -11.01
C SER A 342 10.65 8.54 -9.94
N PRO A 343 10.81 9.42 -8.94
CA PRO A 343 11.61 9.16 -7.74
C PRO A 343 11.12 7.94 -6.95
N ARG A 344 9.88 7.49 -7.15
CA ARG A 344 9.31 6.28 -6.52
C ARG A 344 9.64 4.98 -7.24
N MET A 345 10.40 5.03 -8.34
CA MET A 345 10.79 3.84 -9.09
C MET A 345 11.54 2.78 -8.25
N PRO A 346 12.49 3.13 -7.35
CA PRO A 346 13.17 2.15 -6.50
C PRO A 346 12.19 1.33 -5.65
N ILE A 347 11.19 1.99 -5.06
CA ILE A 347 10.15 1.36 -4.24
C ILE A 347 9.30 0.41 -5.09
N ALA A 348 8.87 0.83 -6.27
CA ALA A 348 8.07 0.00 -7.17
C ALA A 348 8.84 -1.26 -7.61
N LEU A 349 10.13 -1.12 -7.95
CA LEU A 349 10.99 -2.25 -8.29
C LEU A 349 11.24 -3.16 -7.08
N TYR A 350 11.44 -2.59 -5.89
CA TYR A 350 11.58 -3.34 -4.65
C TYR A 350 10.36 -4.21 -4.37
N TYR A 351 9.15 -3.62 -4.34
CA TYR A 351 7.94 -4.39 -4.10
C TYR A 351 7.67 -5.43 -5.18
N LYS A 352 7.95 -5.11 -6.45
CA LYS A 352 7.85 -6.07 -7.54
C LYS A 352 8.82 -7.23 -7.36
N ALA A 353 10.04 -6.99 -6.91
CA ALA A 353 11.04 -8.02 -6.67
C ALA A 353 10.64 -8.91 -5.48
N ILE A 354 10.28 -8.28 -4.35
CA ILE A 354 9.79 -8.96 -3.14
C ILE A 354 8.56 -9.81 -3.46
N LEU A 355 7.55 -9.25 -4.13
CA LEU A 355 6.33 -9.98 -4.51
C LEU A 355 6.64 -11.19 -5.40
N LYS A 356 7.64 -11.08 -6.28
CA LYS A 356 8.08 -12.24 -7.06
C LYS A 356 8.69 -13.32 -6.15
N GLU A 357 9.41 -12.94 -5.11
CA GLU A 357 10.04 -13.86 -4.16
C GLU A 357 9.07 -14.46 -3.14
N TYR A 358 7.94 -13.80 -2.83
CA TYR A 358 6.86 -14.38 -2.03
C TYR A 358 6.48 -15.75 -2.59
N SER A 359 6.74 -16.78 -1.79
CA SER A 359 6.55 -18.18 -2.13
C SER A 359 5.97 -18.92 -0.92
N PRO A 360 5.09 -19.91 -1.12
CA PRO A 360 4.50 -20.66 -0.02
C PRO A 360 5.54 -21.60 0.63
N ASP A 361 5.56 -21.63 1.97
CA ASP A 361 6.33 -22.62 2.72
C ASP A 361 5.59 -23.96 2.71
N THR A 362 5.91 -24.76 1.69
CA THR A 362 5.29 -26.08 1.52
C THR A 362 5.62 -27.04 2.66
N ALA A 363 6.75 -26.87 3.35
CA ALA A 363 7.13 -27.75 4.45
C ALA A 363 6.23 -27.52 5.67
N LEU A 364 6.01 -26.25 6.03
CA LEU A 364 5.12 -25.89 7.13
C LEU A 364 3.68 -26.34 6.88
N LEU A 365 3.19 -26.21 5.64
CA LEU A 365 1.85 -26.63 5.26
C LEU A 365 1.61 -28.13 5.52
N GLY A 366 2.58 -28.99 5.20
CA GLY A 366 2.44 -30.43 5.44
C GLY A 366 2.35 -30.78 6.94
N GLN A 367 3.10 -30.04 7.76
CA GLN A 367 3.21 -30.27 9.20
C GLN A 367 2.03 -29.70 9.99
N LYS A 368 1.62 -28.46 9.67
CA LYS A 368 0.68 -27.68 10.48
C LYS A 368 -0.62 -27.32 9.77
N GLU A 369 -0.74 -27.62 8.48
CA GLU A 369 -1.88 -27.16 7.65
C GLU A 369 -2.02 -25.63 7.68
N GLU A 370 -0.87 -24.96 7.66
CA GLU A 370 -0.75 -23.51 7.65
C GLU A 370 -0.07 -23.08 6.35
N LEU A 371 -0.76 -22.25 5.57
CA LEU A 371 -0.20 -21.59 4.40
C LEU A 371 0.57 -20.36 4.88
N HIS A 372 1.88 -20.54 5.07
CA HIS A 372 2.82 -19.47 5.38
C HIS A 372 3.57 -19.02 4.12
N PHE A 373 3.94 -17.74 4.07
CA PHE A 373 4.75 -17.19 2.99
C PHE A 373 6.09 -16.68 3.49
N TYR A 374 7.14 -16.99 2.72
CA TYR A 374 8.48 -16.46 2.95
C TYR A 374 8.94 -15.63 1.74
N SER A 375 9.83 -14.69 2.01
CA SER A 375 10.49 -13.87 0.99
C SER A 375 11.96 -13.62 1.30
N ASP A 376 12.52 -14.27 2.30
CA ASP A 376 13.90 -14.09 2.78
C ASP A 376 14.94 -14.83 1.93
N TYR A 377 14.53 -15.76 1.06
CA TYR A 377 15.41 -16.45 0.11
C TYR A 377 15.52 -15.75 -1.25
N ALA A 378 16.75 -15.62 -1.78
CA ALA A 378 17.05 -14.97 -3.05
C ALA A 378 16.69 -15.83 -4.26
N HIS A 379 15.47 -15.70 -4.77
CA HIS A 379 15.02 -16.49 -5.91
C HIS A 379 15.50 -15.94 -7.25
N GLU A 380 15.89 -16.84 -8.15
CA GLU A 380 16.32 -16.54 -9.51
C GLU A 380 15.28 -15.72 -10.32
N LYS A 381 13.98 -15.93 -10.09
CA LYS A 381 12.88 -15.22 -10.77
C LYS A 381 12.87 -13.70 -10.55
N ALA A 382 13.44 -13.22 -9.45
CA ALA A 382 13.53 -11.80 -9.11
C ALA A 382 14.90 -11.19 -9.46
N ARG A 383 15.89 -12.02 -9.82
CA ARG A 383 17.29 -11.63 -10.04
C ARG A 383 17.43 -10.41 -10.94
N LYS A 384 16.76 -10.41 -12.10
CA LYS A 384 16.86 -9.28 -13.06
C LYS A 384 16.43 -7.95 -12.42
N ILE A 385 15.38 -7.96 -11.61
CA ILE A 385 14.82 -6.76 -10.97
C ILE A 385 15.78 -6.25 -9.88
N TRP A 386 16.35 -7.16 -9.08
CA TRP A 386 17.36 -6.79 -8.10
C TRP A 386 18.61 -6.17 -8.75
N TRP A 387 19.04 -6.67 -9.91
CA TRP A 387 20.18 -6.11 -10.64
C TRP A 387 19.87 -4.71 -11.18
N GLU A 388 18.66 -4.52 -11.70
CA GLU A 388 18.17 -3.22 -12.16
C GLU A 388 18.16 -2.21 -11.01
N LEU A 389 17.61 -2.59 -9.85
CA LEU A 389 17.57 -1.76 -8.66
C LEU A 389 18.99 -1.39 -8.16
N CYS A 390 19.91 -2.35 -8.13
CA CYS A 390 21.32 -2.11 -7.79
C CYS A 390 22.04 -1.18 -8.77
N ARG A 391 21.79 -1.34 -10.07
CA ARG A 391 22.53 -0.64 -11.13
C ARG A 391 22.01 0.77 -11.35
N ASP A 392 20.70 0.91 -11.52
CA ASP A 392 20.06 2.15 -11.96
C ASP A 392 19.69 3.05 -10.79
N PHE A 393 19.54 2.47 -9.59
CA PHE A 393 19.17 3.18 -8.36
C PHE A 393 20.13 2.87 -7.21
N ALA A 394 21.44 2.83 -7.50
CA ALA A 394 22.50 2.41 -6.60
C ALA A 394 22.55 3.14 -5.25
N ASN A 395 22.01 4.37 -5.17
CA ASN A 395 22.00 5.20 -3.95
C ASN A 395 20.66 5.15 -3.20
N SER A 396 19.67 4.40 -3.70
CA SER A 396 18.37 4.26 -3.02
C SER A 396 18.50 3.38 -1.78
N PRO A 397 17.74 3.64 -0.70
CA PRO A 397 17.65 2.75 0.46
C PRO A 397 17.28 1.30 0.10
N GLU A 398 16.39 1.10 -0.88
CA GLU A 398 15.95 -0.22 -1.34
C GLU A 398 17.09 -1.01 -2.01
N SER A 399 18.06 -0.32 -2.61
CA SER A 399 19.21 -0.97 -3.26
C SER A 399 20.16 -1.67 -2.28
N VAL A 400 20.02 -1.43 -0.98
CA VAL A 400 20.78 -2.16 0.05
C VAL A 400 20.36 -3.63 0.08
N GLU A 401 19.05 -3.92 0.05
CA GLU A 401 18.57 -5.31 -0.01
C GLU A 401 18.94 -5.95 -1.35
N ALA A 402 18.86 -5.19 -2.44
CA ALA A 402 19.29 -5.64 -3.75
C ALA A 402 20.77 -6.09 -3.78
N ARG A 403 21.66 -5.40 -3.07
CA ARG A 403 23.08 -5.78 -2.95
C ARG A 403 23.26 -7.07 -2.18
N TRP A 404 22.52 -7.25 -1.07
CA TRP A 404 22.52 -8.51 -0.33
C TRP A 404 22.05 -9.69 -1.20
N ARG A 405 20.93 -9.53 -1.93
CA ARG A 405 20.44 -10.55 -2.87
C ARG A 405 21.46 -10.87 -3.96
N LYS A 406 22.07 -9.84 -4.54
CA LYS A 406 23.12 -9.98 -5.55
C LYS A 406 24.34 -10.72 -4.99
N ALA A 407 24.79 -10.36 -3.79
CA ALA A 407 25.88 -11.04 -3.10
C ALA A 407 25.58 -12.52 -2.87
N LYS A 408 24.36 -12.83 -2.39
CA LYS A 408 23.90 -14.22 -2.21
C LYS A 408 24.01 -15.02 -3.51
N HIS A 409 23.54 -14.47 -4.62
CA HIS A 409 23.66 -15.12 -5.93
C HIS A 409 25.11 -15.25 -6.44
N GLN A 410 25.99 -14.29 -6.18
CA GLN A 410 27.41 -14.43 -6.53
C GLN A 410 28.07 -15.53 -5.68
N ALA A 411 27.74 -15.61 -4.40
CA ALA A 411 28.20 -16.67 -3.51
C ALA A 411 27.68 -18.06 -3.94
N CYS A 412 26.43 -18.17 -4.42
CA CYS A 412 25.91 -19.41 -5.01
C CYS A 412 26.72 -19.90 -6.23
N ARG A 413 27.47 -19.01 -6.88
CA ARG A 413 28.32 -19.33 -8.04
C ARG A 413 29.80 -19.52 -7.67
N GLY A 414 30.13 -19.52 -6.38
CA GLY A 414 31.51 -19.58 -5.89
C GLY A 414 32.29 -18.27 -6.06
N MET A 415 31.65 -17.17 -6.49
CA MET A 415 32.30 -15.86 -6.63
C MET A 415 32.29 -15.11 -5.30
N PHE A 416 32.98 -15.66 -4.30
CA PHE A 416 32.94 -15.16 -2.92
C PHE A 416 33.54 -13.77 -2.75
N GLU A 417 34.61 -13.43 -3.45
CA GLU A 417 35.23 -12.09 -3.40
C GLU A 417 34.27 -10.99 -3.89
N GLU A 418 33.53 -11.25 -4.97
CA GLU A 418 32.53 -10.31 -5.46
C GLU A 418 31.35 -10.19 -4.48
N ALA A 419 30.94 -11.30 -3.87
CA ALA A 419 29.91 -11.31 -2.84
C ALA A 419 30.34 -10.50 -1.61
N GLU A 420 31.56 -10.70 -1.10
CA GLU A 420 32.11 -9.94 0.03
C GLU A 420 32.16 -8.45 -0.26
N LYS A 421 32.60 -8.05 -1.47
CA LYS A 421 32.59 -6.64 -1.87
C LYS A 421 31.19 -6.03 -1.82
N LEU A 422 30.18 -6.74 -2.35
CA LEU A 422 28.79 -6.29 -2.32
C LEU A 422 28.23 -6.21 -0.89
N LEU A 423 28.60 -7.12 0.00
CA LEU A 423 28.20 -7.09 1.41
C LEU A 423 28.87 -5.92 2.15
N ALA A 424 30.13 -5.64 1.89
CA ALA A 424 30.83 -4.47 2.46
C ALA A 424 30.18 -3.15 2.02
N GLU A 425 29.81 -3.05 0.74
CA GLU A 425 29.02 -1.92 0.22
C GLU A 425 27.67 -1.82 0.94
N ALA A 426 26.94 -2.93 1.06
CA ALA A 426 25.64 -2.97 1.74
C ALA A 426 25.74 -2.54 3.21
N ARG A 427 26.78 -2.98 3.96
CA ARG A 427 27.02 -2.58 5.36
C ARG A 427 27.27 -1.08 5.49
N THR A 428 28.09 -0.52 4.60
CA THR A 428 28.38 0.92 4.58
C THR A 428 27.11 1.74 4.36
N MET A 429 26.26 1.29 3.42
CA MET A 429 24.97 1.92 3.17
C MET A 429 24.00 1.74 4.35
N LEU A 430 23.92 0.55 4.95
CA LEU A 430 23.08 0.29 6.12
C LEU A 430 23.37 1.25 7.26
N ALA A 431 24.65 1.43 7.61
CA ALA A 431 25.05 2.35 8.67
C ALA A 431 24.65 3.80 8.34
N THR A 432 24.83 4.20 7.08
CA THR A 432 24.47 5.55 6.60
C THR A 432 22.96 5.79 6.66
N GLU A 433 22.14 4.86 6.17
CA GLU A 433 20.68 5.00 6.16
C GLU A 433 20.05 4.86 7.54
N GLN A 434 20.58 3.98 8.40
CA GLN A 434 20.13 3.89 9.80
C GLN A 434 20.42 5.19 10.56
N ALA A 435 21.60 5.79 10.38
CA ALA A 435 21.94 7.08 11.00
C ALA A 435 20.98 8.19 10.53
N LYS A 436 20.70 8.28 9.22
CA LYS A 436 19.73 9.24 8.68
C LYS A 436 18.34 9.07 9.28
N LEU A 437 17.85 7.83 9.43
CA LEU A 437 16.53 7.58 10.01
C LEU A 437 16.47 7.97 11.50
N LEU A 438 17.53 7.70 12.27
CA LEU A 438 17.62 8.09 13.67
C LEU A 438 17.70 9.61 13.86
N GLU A 439 18.37 10.32 12.95
CA GLU A 439 18.39 11.79 12.94
C GLU A 439 17.04 12.38 12.48
N ALA A 440 16.35 11.68 11.58
CA ALA A 440 15.09 12.13 11.00
C ALA A 440 13.86 11.84 11.88
N GLU A 441 13.94 10.97 12.90
CA GLU A 441 12.88 10.79 13.90
C GLU A 441 12.64 12.13 14.63
N PRO A 442 11.57 12.88 14.29
CA PRO A 442 11.35 14.16 14.91
C PRO A 442 10.87 13.91 16.34
N ALA A 443 11.41 14.68 17.29
CA ALA A 443 10.80 14.80 18.62
C ALA A 443 9.29 15.08 18.42
N PRO A 444 8.38 14.38 19.14
CA PRO A 444 6.95 14.51 18.91
C PRO A 444 6.55 15.96 19.06
N SER A 445 6.30 16.63 17.94
CA SER A 445 5.89 18.02 17.94
C SER A 445 4.46 18.03 18.46
N GLY A 446 4.27 18.30 19.75
CA GLY A 446 2.96 18.29 20.43
C GLY A 446 1.97 19.36 19.97
N GLY A 447 2.04 19.81 18.71
CA GLY A 447 1.15 20.80 18.11
C GLY A 447 0.20 20.19 17.08
N LEU A 448 -0.74 21.02 16.61
CA LEU A 448 -1.75 20.69 15.58
C LEU A 448 -1.17 20.14 14.26
N PHE A 449 0.12 20.37 13.99
CA PHE A 449 0.80 19.87 12.79
C PHE A 449 1.32 18.42 12.91
N SER A 450 1.29 17.82 14.10
CA SER A 450 1.59 16.38 14.28
C SER A 450 0.66 15.46 13.50
N LEU A 451 -0.50 15.94 13.04
CA LEU A 451 -1.40 15.18 12.19
C LEU A 451 -0.81 14.95 10.79
N PHE A 452 0.01 15.88 10.32
CA PHE A 452 0.58 15.83 8.98
C PHE A 452 1.90 15.08 9.01
N HIS A 453 1.95 13.97 8.30
CA HIS A 453 3.14 13.13 8.23
C HIS A 453 3.62 13.12 6.80
N ARG A 454 4.88 13.50 6.56
CA ARG A 454 5.42 13.39 5.21
C ARG A 454 5.37 11.91 4.78
N PRO A 455 4.92 11.60 3.56
CA PRO A 455 5.00 10.25 3.03
C PRO A 455 6.44 9.75 3.16
N GLY A 456 6.62 8.49 3.58
CA GLY A 456 7.95 7.90 3.69
C GLY A 456 8.67 7.99 2.34
N ASP A 457 9.87 8.57 2.31
CA ASP A 457 10.69 8.66 1.10
C ASP A 457 11.23 7.27 0.69
N SER A 458 11.13 6.27 1.57
CA SER A 458 11.51 4.88 1.36
C SER A 458 10.59 3.92 2.11
N VAL A 459 10.53 2.68 1.63
CA VAL A 459 9.84 1.56 2.31
C VAL A 459 10.73 0.80 3.29
N MET A 460 12.00 1.15 3.36
CA MET A 460 12.98 0.57 4.27
C MET A 460 12.88 1.21 5.65
N THR A 461 12.30 0.47 6.60
CA THR A 461 12.19 0.90 8.00
C THR A 461 13.43 0.52 8.80
N ILE A 462 13.60 1.11 9.99
CA ILE A 462 14.67 0.73 10.93
C ILE A 462 14.65 -0.78 11.20
N ARG A 463 13.45 -1.36 11.38
CA ARG A 463 13.29 -2.81 11.57
C ARG A 463 13.79 -3.60 10.37
N LYS A 464 13.44 -3.21 9.14
CA LYS A 464 13.91 -3.86 7.91
C LYS A 464 15.42 -3.76 7.77
N PHE A 465 16.01 -2.61 8.11
CA PHE A 465 17.45 -2.46 8.09
C PHE A 465 18.18 -3.29 9.15
N SER A 466 17.64 -3.38 10.37
CA SER A 466 18.21 -4.27 11.40
C SER A 466 18.17 -5.74 10.94
N GLU A 467 17.06 -6.16 10.33
CA GLU A 467 16.93 -7.51 9.80
C GLU A 467 17.88 -7.76 8.62
N LEU A 468 18.00 -6.81 7.71
CA LEU A 468 18.93 -6.88 6.59
C LEU A 468 20.40 -6.88 7.04
N GLN A 469 20.74 -6.11 8.07
CA GLN A 469 22.05 -6.13 8.70
C GLN A 469 22.38 -7.52 9.23
N ARG A 470 21.47 -8.14 9.99
CA ARG A 470 21.62 -9.52 10.47
C ARG A 470 21.88 -10.50 9.33
N ARG A 471 21.07 -10.46 8.27
CA ARG A 471 21.25 -11.33 7.09
C ARG A 471 22.56 -11.07 6.34
N THR A 472 23.03 -9.82 6.34
CA THR A 472 24.31 -9.42 5.73
C THR A 472 25.49 -9.97 6.51
N GLU A 473 25.46 -9.86 7.84
CA GLU A 473 26.48 -10.41 8.74
C GLU A 473 26.51 -11.95 8.69
N GLN A 474 25.35 -12.60 8.69
CA GLN A 474 25.23 -14.06 8.53
C GLN A 474 25.86 -14.54 7.24
N LEU A 475 25.53 -13.90 6.12
CA LEU A 475 26.09 -14.29 4.82
C LEU A 475 27.60 -14.00 4.75
N GLN A 476 28.05 -12.87 5.30
CA GLN A 476 29.47 -12.52 5.31
C GLN A 476 30.30 -13.52 6.12
N LEU A 477 29.82 -13.91 7.30
CA LEU A 477 30.47 -14.92 8.13
C LEU A 477 30.55 -16.26 7.39
N LEU A 478 29.44 -16.69 6.80
CA LEU A 478 29.36 -17.96 6.06
C LEU A 478 30.31 -18.01 4.85
N ILE A 479 30.55 -16.91 4.14
CA ILE A 479 31.43 -16.88 2.97
C ILE A 479 32.87 -16.44 3.28
N SER A 480 33.17 -16.18 4.55
CA SER A 480 34.46 -15.67 4.99
C SER A 480 35.59 -16.69 4.79
N SER A 481 36.85 -16.25 4.97
CA SER A 481 38.02 -17.13 4.95
C SER A 481 38.02 -18.21 6.05
N GLU A 482 37.13 -18.12 7.04
CA GLU A 482 36.95 -19.17 8.04
C GLU A 482 36.28 -20.40 7.40
N ASN A 483 35.29 -20.21 6.54
CA ASN A 483 34.58 -21.30 5.85
C ASN A 483 35.14 -21.62 4.46
N ARG A 484 35.96 -20.71 3.90
CA ARG A 484 36.56 -20.86 2.58
C ARG A 484 37.96 -21.44 2.66
N THR A 485 38.25 -22.41 1.79
CA THR A 485 39.62 -22.84 1.47
C THR A 485 39.90 -22.59 -0.01
N ASP A 486 41.18 -22.62 -0.41
CA ASP A 486 41.57 -22.47 -1.82
C ASP A 486 41.33 -23.74 -2.64
N GLU A 487 40.87 -24.82 -2.00
CA GLU A 487 40.55 -26.08 -2.65
C GLU A 487 39.26 -25.96 -3.47
N PRO A 488 39.28 -26.32 -4.77
CA PRO A 488 38.11 -26.19 -5.64
C PRO A 488 36.87 -26.93 -5.13
N GLU A 489 37.04 -28.10 -4.51
CA GLU A 489 35.92 -28.90 -4.01
C GLU A 489 35.23 -28.23 -2.81
N SER A 490 35.99 -27.60 -1.91
CA SER A 490 35.47 -26.85 -0.77
C SER A 490 34.69 -25.63 -1.23
N VAL A 491 35.21 -24.89 -2.23
CA VAL A 491 34.51 -23.78 -2.89
C VAL A 491 33.17 -24.24 -3.47
N GLU A 492 33.15 -25.41 -4.13
CA GLU A 492 31.93 -25.98 -4.69
C GLU A 492 30.93 -26.40 -3.61
N ARG A 493 31.40 -27.05 -2.53
CA ARG A 493 30.55 -27.44 -1.38
C ARG A 493 29.92 -26.23 -0.70
N LEU A 494 30.70 -25.17 -0.44
CA LEU A 494 30.21 -23.93 0.14
C LEU A 494 29.19 -23.25 -0.78
N ALA A 495 29.45 -23.18 -2.09
CA ALA A 495 28.50 -22.61 -3.06
C ALA A 495 27.19 -23.42 -3.11
N LYS A 496 27.27 -24.75 -3.06
CA LYS A 496 26.11 -25.66 -2.96
C LYS A 496 25.31 -25.39 -1.68
N PHE A 497 25.98 -25.31 -0.53
CA PHE A 497 25.34 -25.01 0.76
C PHE A 497 24.64 -23.66 0.75
N VAL A 498 25.30 -22.61 0.27
CA VAL A 498 24.73 -21.26 0.13
C VAL A 498 23.50 -21.27 -0.80
N THR A 499 23.49 -22.11 -1.82
CA THR A 499 22.36 -22.24 -2.76
C THR A 499 21.12 -22.87 -2.15
N LEU A 500 21.26 -23.66 -1.08
CA LEU A 500 20.12 -24.36 -0.49
C LEU A 500 19.05 -23.39 0.02
N ASN A 501 17.78 -23.73 -0.24
CA ASN A 501 16.62 -23.00 0.25
C ASN A 501 16.08 -23.68 1.52
N PRO A 502 16.12 -23.04 2.70
CA PRO A 502 15.64 -23.63 3.95
C PRO A 502 14.16 -24.04 3.93
N HIS A 503 13.35 -23.43 3.04
CA HIS A 503 11.92 -23.71 2.90
C HIS A 503 11.60 -24.77 1.84
N ALA A 504 12.62 -25.31 1.16
CA ALA A 504 12.42 -26.40 0.22
C ALA A 504 12.20 -27.72 0.97
N SER A 505 11.23 -28.51 0.52
CA SER A 505 10.91 -29.81 1.14
C SER A 505 12.07 -30.83 1.10
N ASP A 506 13.01 -30.68 0.15
CA ASP A 506 14.18 -31.54 0.01
C ASP A 506 15.42 -30.95 0.72
N TYR A 507 15.28 -29.87 1.48
CA TYR A 507 16.39 -29.20 2.17
C TYR A 507 17.13 -30.12 3.12
N ALA A 508 16.42 -30.86 3.98
CA ALA A 508 17.03 -31.81 4.92
C ALA A 508 17.88 -32.86 4.20
N GLN A 509 17.32 -33.51 3.16
CA GLN A 509 18.03 -34.51 2.36
C GLN A 509 19.29 -33.93 1.68
N ARG A 510 19.22 -32.68 1.20
CA ARG A 510 20.37 -32.01 0.59
C ARG A 510 21.45 -31.65 1.61
N LEU A 511 21.07 -31.32 2.85
CA LEU A 511 22.03 -31.14 3.94
C LEU A 511 22.73 -32.46 4.29
N ASP A 512 21.98 -33.55 4.38
CA ASP A 512 22.55 -34.88 4.66
C ASP A 512 23.57 -35.28 3.58
N GLY A 513 23.21 -35.10 2.31
CA GLY A 513 24.11 -35.38 1.19
C GLY A 513 25.34 -34.47 1.15
N LEU A 514 25.26 -33.22 1.63
CA LEU A 514 26.44 -32.36 1.79
C LEU A 514 27.29 -32.79 2.98
N LEU A 515 26.68 -33.19 4.09
CA LEU A 515 27.38 -33.65 5.28
C LEU A 515 28.19 -34.93 5.00
N GLU A 516 27.64 -35.85 4.20
CA GLU A 516 28.34 -37.06 3.73
C GLU A 516 29.56 -36.75 2.86
N GLN A 517 29.58 -35.57 2.21
CA GLN A 517 30.70 -35.10 1.38
C GLN A 517 31.74 -34.31 2.18
N THR A 518 31.48 -34.01 3.46
CA THR A 518 32.39 -33.26 4.34
C THR A 518 33.07 -34.17 5.34
N GLU A 519 34.41 -34.11 5.39
CA GLU A 519 35.20 -34.82 6.41
C GLU A 519 35.09 -34.11 7.77
N ASP A 520 35.44 -34.79 8.87
CA ASP A 520 35.33 -34.24 10.24
C ASP A 520 36.18 -32.98 10.48
N GLY A 521 37.13 -32.66 9.59
CA GLY A 521 37.93 -31.43 9.60
C GLY A 521 37.50 -30.35 8.61
N ASP A 522 36.44 -30.57 7.82
CA ASP A 522 35.94 -29.58 6.87
C ASP A 522 35.37 -28.37 7.63
N ARG A 523 35.81 -27.18 7.25
CA ARG A 523 35.43 -25.93 7.91
C ARG A 523 33.95 -25.58 7.74
N LEU A 524 33.27 -26.14 6.74
CA LEU A 524 31.84 -25.92 6.51
C LEU A 524 30.94 -26.84 7.36
N ARG A 525 31.51 -27.90 7.94
CA ARG A 525 30.75 -28.98 8.57
C ARG A 525 29.91 -28.49 9.74
N ASP A 526 30.44 -27.56 10.54
CA ASP A 526 29.74 -26.96 11.68
C ASP A 526 28.47 -26.19 11.25
N ASN A 527 28.55 -25.45 10.14
CA ASN A 527 27.45 -24.69 9.56
C ASN A 527 26.37 -25.62 8.98
N ILE A 528 26.76 -26.76 8.40
CA ILE A 528 25.81 -27.80 7.96
C ILE A 528 25.08 -28.41 9.16
N LEU A 529 25.81 -28.76 10.22
CA LEU A 529 25.21 -29.29 11.46
C LEU A 529 24.28 -28.28 12.14
N LEU A 530 24.66 -27.00 12.16
CA LEU A 530 23.82 -25.92 12.66
C LEU A 530 22.52 -25.82 11.85
N ALA A 531 22.60 -25.90 10.53
CA ALA A 531 21.44 -25.89 9.65
C ALA A 531 20.52 -27.10 9.91
N GLN A 532 21.07 -28.30 10.11
CA GLN A 532 20.29 -29.49 10.48
C GLN A 532 19.61 -29.32 11.84
N ALA A 533 20.30 -28.83 12.87
CA ALA A 533 19.71 -28.61 14.19
C ALA A 533 18.53 -27.63 14.14
N LYS A 534 18.57 -26.62 13.25
CA LYS A 534 17.47 -25.66 13.07
C LYS A 534 16.20 -26.29 12.48
N LEU A 535 16.27 -27.46 11.85
CA LEU A 535 15.12 -28.14 11.25
C LEU A 535 14.26 -28.92 12.24
N ASP A 536 14.76 -29.21 13.44
CA ASP A 536 14.01 -29.98 14.43
C ASP A 536 12.73 -29.27 14.85
N ALA A 537 11.56 -29.85 14.56
CA ALA A 537 10.27 -29.24 14.86
C ALA A 537 10.01 -29.12 16.38
N ASP A 538 10.58 -30.03 17.17
CA ASP A 538 10.54 -29.98 18.63
C ASP A 538 11.52 -28.90 19.14
N GLU A 539 10.97 -27.86 19.76
CA GLU A 539 11.74 -26.71 20.23
C GLU A 539 12.70 -27.05 21.37
N GLN A 540 12.38 -28.07 22.18
CA GLN A 540 13.25 -28.51 23.27
C GLN A 540 14.39 -29.36 22.74
N LEU A 541 14.12 -30.31 21.85
CA LEU A 541 15.15 -31.08 21.17
C LEU A 541 16.08 -30.16 20.36
N ARG A 542 15.52 -29.15 19.70
CA ARG A 542 16.29 -28.12 19.00
C ARG A 542 17.21 -27.36 19.96
N ALA A 543 16.72 -26.95 21.12
CA ALA A 543 17.51 -26.25 22.12
C ALA A 543 18.68 -27.11 22.64
N GLU A 544 18.42 -28.40 22.91
CA GLU A 544 19.45 -29.37 23.33
C GLU A 544 20.54 -29.55 22.27
N LYS A 545 20.14 -29.73 21.01
CA LYS A 545 21.07 -29.87 19.89
C LYS A 545 21.91 -28.60 19.68
N LEU A 546 21.31 -27.41 19.72
CA LEU A 546 22.05 -26.15 19.60
C LEU A 546 23.04 -25.97 20.76
N GLN A 547 22.65 -26.35 21.98
CA GLN A 547 23.54 -26.31 23.14
C GLN A 547 24.71 -27.29 23.00
N GLU A 548 24.45 -28.51 22.51
CA GLU A 548 25.48 -29.52 22.30
C GLU A 548 26.45 -29.13 21.18
N LEU A 549 25.93 -28.59 20.06
CA LEU A 549 26.76 -28.06 18.98
C LEU A 549 27.69 -26.96 19.47
N HIS A 550 27.21 -26.02 20.27
CA HIS A 550 28.06 -24.98 20.85
C HIS A 550 29.18 -25.55 21.74
N LYS A 551 28.89 -26.59 22.54
CA LYS A 551 29.91 -27.24 23.39
C LYS A 551 30.98 -27.94 22.56
N GLN A 552 30.57 -28.66 21.52
CA GLN A 552 31.48 -29.45 20.67
C GLN A 552 32.32 -28.56 19.76
N LEU A 553 31.73 -27.50 19.23
CA LEU A 553 32.31 -26.63 18.19
C LEU A 553 32.70 -25.27 18.77
N LYS A 554 33.18 -25.26 20.01
CA LYS A 554 33.58 -24.02 20.70
C LYS A 554 34.67 -23.30 19.89
N GLN A 555 34.54 -21.98 19.76
CA GLN A 555 35.42 -21.11 18.95
C GLN A 555 35.30 -21.25 17.42
N THR A 556 34.35 -22.01 16.91
CA THR A 556 33.94 -21.94 15.49
C THR A 556 32.83 -20.92 15.30
N ASP A 557 32.63 -20.46 14.06
CA ASP A 557 31.52 -19.59 13.70
C ASP A 557 30.18 -20.32 13.82
N GLY A 558 30.09 -21.60 13.43
CA GLY A 558 28.91 -22.43 13.63
C GLY A 558 28.56 -22.62 15.12
N GLY A 559 29.56 -22.84 15.97
CA GLY A 559 29.38 -22.93 17.42
C GLY A 559 28.97 -21.61 18.09
N MET A 560 29.47 -20.48 17.60
CA MET A 560 29.01 -19.15 18.02
C MET A 560 27.55 -18.93 17.61
N LEU A 561 27.22 -19.18 16.35
CA LEU A 561 25.86 -19.02 15.82
C LEU A 561 24.86 -19.96 16.52
N ALA A 562 25.27 -21.17 16.89
CA ALA A 562 24.44 -22.10 17.67
C ALA A 562 24.03 -21.50 19.03
N LEU A 563 24.96 -20.84 19.73
CA LEU A 563 24.66 -20.17 21.00
C LEU A 563 23.75 -18.95 20.81
N TYR A 564 23.95 -18.20 19.72
CA TYR A 564 23.09 -17.08 19.36
C TYR A 564 21.65 -17.53 19.09
N GLU A 565 21.48 -18.53 18.22
CA GLU A 565 20.17 -19.10 17.86
C GLU A 565 19.48 -19.74 19.08
N LEU A 566 20.24 -20.36 19.99
CA LEU A 566 19.71 -20.85 21.26
C LEU A 566 19.14 -19.71 22.12
N GLY A 567 19.83 -18.56 22.18
CA GLY A 567 19.34 -17.37 22.87
C GLY A 567 18.02 -16.86 22.28
N LEU A 568 17.93 -16.78 20.94
CA LEU A 568 16.70 -16.36 20.25
C LEU A 568 15.55 -17.34 20.47
N LEU A 569 15.83 -18.64 20.41
CA LEU A 569 14.84 -19.70 20.66
C LEU A 569 14.25 -19.58 22.08
N LYS A 570 15.10 -19.36 23.09
CA LYS A 570 14.65 -19.17 24.48
C LYS A 570 13.81 -17.90 24.67
N ILE A 571 14.16 -16.80 23.98
CA ILE A 571 13.31 -15.59 23.97
C ILE A 571 11.93 -15.91 23.36
N SER A 572 11.89 -16.65 22.26
CA SER A 572 10.64 -17.07 21.61
C SER A 572 9.78 -17.91 22.55
N LEU A 573 10.37 -18.93 23.18
CA LEU A 573 9.71 -19.79 24.18
C LEU A 573 9.14 -18.94 25.32
N TRP A 574 9.92 -18.04 25.90
CA TRP A 574 9.48 -17.11 26.94
C TRP A 574 8.28 -16.25 26.51
N ARG A 575 8.31 -15.67 25.30
CA ARG A 575 7.23 -14.82 24.79
C ARG A 575 5.93 -15.57 24.57
N ARG A 576 6.00 -16.84 24.14
CA ARG A 576 4.82 -17.68 23.92
C ARG A 576 4.17 -18.16 25.22
N GLN A 577 4.91 -18.22 26.32
CA GLN A 577 4.32 -18.58 27.60
C GLN A 577 3.33 -17.50 28.08
N GLY A 578 2.07 -17.90 28.20
CA GLY A 578 1.01 -17.10 28.78
C GLY A 578 1.20 -16.88 30.29
N GLN A 579 0.36 -16.03 30.89
CA GLN A 579 0.37 -15.81 32.35
C GLN A 579 -0.05 -17.05 33.16
N ALA A 580 -0.61 -18.06 32.50
CA ALA A 580 -1.09 -19.29 33.13
C ALA A 580 0.02 -20.19 33.69
N ASN A 581 1.26 -20.04 33.22
CA ASN A 581 2.41 -20.78 33.76
C ASN A 581 3.59 -19.83 34.09
N PRO A 582 3.49 -19.05 35.18
CA PRO A 582 4.46 -18.01 35.50
C PRO A 582 5.84 -18.56 35.88
N GLU A 583 5.89 -19.75 36.48
CA GLU A 583 7.15 -20.40 36.86
C GLU A 583 7.96 -20.80 35.63
N LEU A 584 7.35 -21.49 34.68
CA LEU A 584 7.99 -21.87 33.42
C LEU A 584 8.39 -20.65 32.58
N LYS A 585 7.55 -19.61 32.59
CA LYS A 585 7.87 -18.34 31.93
C LYS A 585 9.10 -17.69 32.55
N LYS A 586 9.20 -17.67 33.88
CA LYS A 586 10.38 -17.15 34.58
C LYS A 586 11.62 -17.99 34.25
N GLU A 587 11.49 -19.31 34.25
CA GLU A 587 12.59 -20.21 33.89
C GLU A 587 13.15 -19.90 32.49
N TYR A 588 12.29 -19.79 31.47
CA TYR A 588 12.77 -19.45 30.13
C TYR A 588 13.39 -18.05 30.04
N LEU A 589 12.90 -17.08 30.81
CA LEU A 589 13.50 -15.75 30.90
C LEU A 589 14.91 -15.81 31.47
N ASP A 590 15.09 -16.52 32.59
CA ASP A 590 16.38 -16.70 33.26
C ASP A 590 17.36 -17.45 32.35
N GLN A 591 16.88 -18.49 31.68
CA GLN A 591 17.65 -19.24 30.70
C GLN A 591 18.05 -18.37 29.49
N ALA A 592 17.17 -17.53 28.98
CA ALA A 592 17.46 -16.61 27.88
C ALA A 592 18.53 -15.60 28.29
N ARG A 593 18.35 -14.94 29.45
CA ARG A 593 19.33 -14.00 30.02
C ARG A 593 20.70 -14.67 30.17
N LYS A 594 20.75 -15.83 30.83
CA LYS A 594 22.00 -16.60 31.04
C LYS A 594 22.69 -16.95 29.72
N THR A 595 21.93 -17.40 28.72
CA THR A 595 22.49 -17.73 27.40
C THR A 595 23.05 -16.50 26.69
N LEU A 596 22.34 -15.36 26.70
CA LEU A 596 22.81 -14.12 26.07
C LEU A 596 24.02 -13.52 26.80
N THR A 597 24.04 -13.55 28.13
CA THR A 597 25.21 -13.14 28.93
C THR A 597 26.42 -14.02 28.62
N SER A 598 26.24 -15.34 28.60
CA SER A 598 27.32 -16.28 28.25
C SER A 598 27.84 -16.06 26.82
N PHE A 599 26.97 -15.66 25.89
CA PHE A 599 27.37 -15.26 24.56
C PHE A 599 28.28 -14.04 24.60
N LEU A 600 27.90 -12.98 25.32
CA LEU A 600 28.71 -11.75 25.42
C LEU A 600 30.06 -11.98 26.12
N GLU A 601 30.11 -12.90 27.08
CA GLU A 601 31.36 -13.30 27.75
C GLU A 601 32.29 -14.07 26.82
N SER A 602 31.73 -14.94 25.96
CA SER A 602 32.50 -15.82 25.08
C SER A 602 32.88 -15.16 23.74
N TYR A 603 32.07 -14.20 23.29
CA TYR A 603 32.11 -13.64 21.94
C TYR A 603 31.88 -12.11 21.96
N SER A 604 32.54 -11.39 22.86
CA SER A 604 32.41 -9.93 23.00
C SER A 604 32.73 -9.15 21.72
N ASP A 605 33.64 -9.68 20.90
CA ASP A 605 34.15 -9.03 19.70
C ASP A 605 33.38 -9.46 18.43
N SER A 606 32.36 -10.32 18.59
CA SER A 606 31.50 -10.77 17.51
C SER A 606 30.65 -9.63 16.94
N SER A 607 30.34 -9.68 15.65
CA SER A 607 29.38 -8.75 15.03
C SER A 607 27.99 -8.83 15.68
N TYR A 608 27.63 -9.98 16.24
CA TYR A 608 26.35 -10.18 16.93
C TYR A 608 26.31 -9.60 18.33
N ALA A 609 27.44 -9.21 18.93
CA ALA A 609 27.49 -8.75 20.32
C ALA A 609 26.57 -7.54 20.55
N GLY A 610 26.50 -6.61 19.60
CA GLY A 610 25.58 -5.46 19.67
C GLY A 610 24.10 -5.88 19.69
N GLN A 611 23.71 -6.83 18.83
CA GLN A 611 22.34 -7.32 18.76
C GLN A 611 21.98 -8.18 19.99
N VAL A 612 22.92 -8.98 20.48
CA VAL A 612 22.75 -9.77 21.71
C VAL A 612 22.56 -8.85 22.91
N LYS A 613 23.35 -7.78 23.02
CA LYS A 613 23.17 -6.76 24.05
C LYS A 613 21.79 -6.10 23.95
N LYS A 614 21.37 -5.69 22.75
CA LYS A 614 20.02 -5.12 22.53
C LYS A 614 18.90 -6.09 22.91
N ASN A 615 19.06 -7.37 22.57
CA ASN A 615 18.08 -8.41 22.94
C ASN A 615 18.03 -8.59 24.46
N LEU A 616 19.19 -8.61 25.14
CA LEU A 616 19.29 -8.74 26.59
C LEU A 616 18.69 -7.53 27.31
N ASP A 617 19.00 -6.31 26.86
CA ASP A 617 18.47 -5.05 27.40
C ASP A 617 16.94 -4.94 27.20
N GLY A 618 16.41 -5.59 26.16
CA GLY A 618 14.98 -5.66 25.88
C GLY A 618 14.19 -6.68 26.71
N LEU A 619 14.87 -7.51 27.52
CA LEU A 619 14.21 -8.44 28.43
C LEU A 619 13.85 -7.74 29.76
N PRO A 620 12.68 -8.00 30.35
CA PRO A 620 12.28 -7.38 31.62
C PRO A 620 13.29 -7.73 32.73
N ALA A 621 13.57 -6.77 33.60
CA ALA A 621 14.34 -6.99 34.82
C ALA A 621 13.57 -7.92 35.79
N GLU A 622 14.32 -8.68 36.59
CA GLU A 622 13.77 -9.57 37.62
C GLU A 622 12.94 -8.85 38.69
#